data_AF-A0A5R2MXC9-F1
#
_entry.id   AF-A0A5R2MXC9-F1
#
_cell.length_a   1.000
_cell.length_b   1.000
_cell.length_c   1.000
_cell.angle_alpha   90.00
_cell.angle_beta   90.00
_cell.angle_gamma   90.00
#
_symmetry.space_group_name_H-M   'P 1'
#
loop_
_entity.id
_entity.type
_entity.pdbx_description
1 polymer ?
#
loop_
_entity_poly.entity_id
_entity_poly.type
_entity_poly.pdbx_seq_one_letter_code
_entity_poly.pdbx_strand_id
1 'polypeptide(L)'
;VERGLDPRDFSLFSFGGAGPLHSGFLARELEMSEIIIPPYPGVMCAVGLLTSGMRMDFVRTHYRPLDAQSLGGLREQFGELAKLANGWFDEEGVAAGRRNVRS
;
A
#
# COMPACT_ATOMS: atom_id res chain seq x y z
N VAL A 1 -5.22 14.79 -8.20
CA VAL A 1 -4.73 15.50 -9.41
C VAL A 1 -3.44 14.90 -9.97
N GLU A 2 -2.48 14.45 -9.15
CA GLU A 2 -1.17 13.90 -9.63
C GLU A 2 -1.24 12.68 -10.56
N ARG A 3 -2.37 11.97 -10.64
CA ARG A 3 -2.55 10.83 -11.55
C ARG A 3 -3.34 11.16 -12.83
N GLY A 4 -3.68 12.44 -13.06
CA GLY A 4 -4.51 12.85 -14.21
C GLY A 4 -5.97 12.43 -14.14
N LEU A 5 -6.42 11.97 -12.97
CA LEU A 5 -7.80 11.54 -12.73
C LEU A 5 -8.69 12.73 -12.36
N ASP A 6 -9.89 12.77 -12.94
CA ASP A 6 -10.92 13.75 -12.64
C ASP A 6 -11.64 13.38 -11.33
N PRO A 7 -11.62 14.24 -10.29
CA PRO A 7 -12.31 13.96 -9.02
C PRO A 7 -13.82 13.71 -9.17
N ARG A 8 -14.45 14.24 -10.21
CA ARG A 8 -15.90 14.13 -10.46
C ARG A 8 -16.35 12.70 -10.75
N ASP A 9 -15.42 11.85 -11.17
CA ASP A 9 -15.65 10.42 -11.42
C ASP A 9 -15.56 9.56 -10.15
N PHE A 10 -15.38 10.17 -8.96
CA PHE A 10 -15.17 9.46 -7.70
C PHE A 10 -16.05 9.98 -6.56
N SER A 11 -16.21 9.13 -5.55
CA SER A 11 -16.85 9.46 -4.27
C SER A 11 -15.81 9.95 -3.25
N LEU A 12 -16.17 10.95 -2.45
CA LEU A 12 -15.34 11.44 -1.36
C LEU A 12 -15.51 10.54 -0.13
N PHE A 13 -14.57 9.64 0.12
CA PHE A 13 -14.55 8.86 1.36
C PHE A 13 -13.92 9.68 2.50
N SER A 14 -14.74 10.15 3.43
CA SER A 14 -14.33 11.09 4.48
C SER A 14 -14.25 10.42 5.84
N PHE A 15 -13.05 10.37 6.42
CA PHE A 15 -12.76 9.79 7.73
C PHE A 15 -11.79 10.67 8.55
N GLY A 16 -11.42 10.23 9.75
CA GLY A 16 -10.64 10.99 10.72
C GLY A 16 -11.53 11.82 11.66
N GLY A 17 -10.92 12.39 12.71
CA GLY A 17 -11.65 13.08 13.77
C GLY A 17 -12.42 14.33 13.30
N ALA A 18 -11.93 15.01 12.26
CA ALA A 18 -12.54 16.23 11.71
C ALA A 18 -12.89 16.11 10.22
N GLY A 19 -12.63 14.98 9.56
CA GLY A 19 -12.83 14.83 8.12
C GLY A 19 -14.27 15.16 7.68
N PRO A 20 -15.30 14.54 8.30
CA PRO A 20 -16.68 14.80 7.95
C PRO A 20 -17.11 16.28 8.08
N LEU A 21 -16.52 17.05 9.00
CA LEU A 21 -16.84 18.47 9.22
C LEU A 21 -16.54 19.34 8.00
N HIS A 22 -15.53 18.97 7.21
CA HIS A 22 -15.09 19.73 6.04
C HIS A 22 -15.51 19.08 4.71
N SER A 23 -16.05 17.86 4.76
CA SER A 23 -16.35 17.04 3.59
C SER A 23 -17.30 17.68 2.59
N GLY A 24 -18.38 18.32 3.06
CA GLY A 24 -19.36 18.98 2.18
C GLY A 24 -18.78 20.16 1.40
N PHE A 25 -17.96 20.99 2.05
CA PHE A 25 -17.26 22.09 1.39
C PHE A 25 -16.28 21.55 0.34
N LEU A 26 -15.47 20.55 0.72
CA LEU A 26 -14.47 19.96 -0.18
C LEU A 26 -15.11 19.26 -1.40
N ALA A 27 -16.15 18.47 -1.19
CA ALA A 27 -16.85 17.79 -2.28
C ALA A 27 -17.45 18.79 -3.27
N ARG A 28 -17.99 19.91 -2.77
CA ARG A 28 -18.53 20.97 -3.62
C ARG A 28 -17.44 21.66 -4.45
N GLU A 29 -16.32 22.02 -3.83
CA GLU A 29 -15.19 22.64 -4.52
C GLU A 29 -14.59 21.73 -5.61
N LEU A 30 -14.69 20.41 -5.42
CA LEU A 30 -14.20 19.41 -6.37
C LEU A 30 -15.29 18.88 -7.32
N GLU A 31 -16.49 19.46 -7.30
CA GLU A 31 -17.66 19.04 -8.10
C GLU A 31 -18.02 17.54 -7.94
N MET A 32 -17.73 16.94 -6.79
CA MET A 32 -18.00 15.54 -6.50
C MET A 32 -19.47 15.33 -6.14
N SER A 33 -20.09 14.28 -6.68
CA SER A 33 -21.52 14.01 -6.48
C SER A 33 -21.85 13.18 -5.24
N GLU A 34 -20.85 12.52 -4.63
CA GLU A 34 -21.07 11.59 -3.51
C GLU A 34 -20.03 11.77 -2.41
N ILE A 35 -20.50 11.73 -1.16
CA ILE A 35 -19.66 11.65 0.05
C ILE A 35 -20.04 10.39 0.80
N ILE A 36 -19.03 9.57 1.13
CA ILE A 36 -19.19 8.36 1.94
C ILE A 36 -18.54 8.62 3.30
N ILE A 37 -19.34 8.52 4.36
CA ILE A 37 -18.88 8.63 5.75
C ILE A 37 -19.10 7.28 6.44
N PRO A 38 -18.04 6.59 6.91
CA PRO A 38 -18.19 5.34 7.63
C PRO A 38 -18.80 5.56 9.03
N PRO A 39 -19.39 4.54 9.69
CA PRO A 39 -20.03 4.69 11.00
C PRO A 39 -19.14 5.26 12.12
N TYR A 40 -17.84 4.97 12.07
CA TYR A 40 -16.86 5.43 13.06
C TYR A 40 -15.68 6.13 12.38
N PRO A 41 -15.88 7.34 11.82
CA PRO A 41 -14.88 8.00 11.00
C PRO A 41 -13.60 8.32 11.79
N GLY A 42 -13.73 8.66 13.07
CA GLY A 42 -12.60 9.03 13.94
C GLY A 42 -11.59 7.91 14.21
N VAL A 43 -11.96 6.64 14.06
CA VAL A 43 -11.10 5.48 14.39
C VAL A 43 -10.70 4.66 13.16
N MET A 44 -11.02 5.15 11.96
CA MET A 44 -10.80 4.39 10.72
C MET A 44 -9.33 3.97 10.52
N CYS A 45 -8.36 4.79 10.97
CA CYS A 45 -6.94 4.43 10.90
C CYS A 45 -6.59 3.20 11.77
N ALA A 46 -7.17 3.11 12.97
CA ALA A 46 -6.95 1.97 13.86
C ALA A 46 -7.61 0.70 13.28
N VAL A 47 -8.80 0.83 12.70
CA VAL A 47 -9.46 -0.27 11.98
C VAL A 47 -8.59 -0.75 10.81
N GLY A 48 -8.04 0.18 10.02
CA GLY A 48 -7.12 -0.14 8.92
C GLY A 48 -5.88 -0.91 9.38
N LEU A 49 -5.29 -0.54 10.52
CA LEU A 49 -4.16 -1.25 11.10
C LEU A 49 -4.52 -2.65 11.60
N LEU A 50 -5.69 -2.81 12.23
CA LEU A 50 -6.13 -4.10 12.78
C LEU A 50 -6.58 -5.07 11.69
N THR A 51 -7.08 -4.56 10.58
CA THR A 51 -7.59 -5.35 9.46
C THR A 51 -6.55 -5.57 8.38
N SER A 52 -5.43 -4.84 8.40
CA SER A 52 -4.37 -5.02 7.42
C SER A 52 -3.66 -6.36 7.64
N GLY A 53 -3.34 -7.02 6.53
CA GLY A 53 -2.45 -8.16 6.55
C GLY A 53 -1.02 -7.74 6.90
N MET A 54 -0.31 -8.61 7.62
CA MET A 54 1.13 -8.48 7.84
C MET A 54 1.85 -8.48 6.48
N ARG A 55 2.63 -7.42 6.23
CA ARG A 55 3.39 -7.22 4.99
C ARG A 55 4.70 -6.52 5.31
N MET A 56 5.78 -6.98 4.70
CA MET A 56 7.09 -6.35 4.74
C MET A 56 7.67 -6.30 3.33
N ASP A 57 8.20 -5.13 2.95
CA ASP A 57 8.82 -4.93 1.65
C ASP A 57 10.35 -4.96 1.81
N PHE A 58 11.03 -5.82 1.05
CA PHE A 58 12.49 -5.91 1.00
C PHE A 58 12.99 -5.35 -0.32
N VAL A 59 13.78 -4.28 -0.26
CA VAL A 59 14.25 -3.55 -1.44
C VAL A 59 15.77 -3.43 -1.40
N ARG A 60 16.43 -3.64 -2.54
CA ARG A 60 17.87 -3.42 -2.71
C ARG A 60 18.13 -2.68 -4.00
N THR A 61 18.87 -1.57 -3.91
CA THR A 61 19.33 -0.82 -5.08
C THR A 61 20.46 -1.57 -5.76
N HIS A 62 20.37 -1.75 -7.07
CA HIS A 62 21.41 -2.37 -7.88
C HIS A 62 21.79 -1.44 -9.04
N TYR A 63 23.03 -0.97 -9.08
CA TYR A 63 23.51 -0.02 -10.10
C TYR A 63 24.66 -0.63 -10.90
N ARG A 64 24.44 -0.85 -12.20
CA ARG A 64 25.45 -1.30 -13.17
C ARG A 64 25.06 -0.92 -14.61
N PRO A 65 26.00 -0.92 -15.57
CA PRO A 65 25.68 -0.87 -16.99
C PRO A 65 24.76 -2.02 -17.41
N LEU A 66 23.86 -1.79 -18.37
CA LEU A 66 22.98 -2.82 -18.92
C LEU A 66 23.70 -3.56 -20.06
N ASP A 67 24.15 -4.78 -19.79
CA ASP A 67 24.83 -5.66 -20.73
C ASP A 67 24.32 -7.12 -20.65
N ALA A 68 24.84 -8.01 -21.49
CA ALA A 68 24.42 -9.40 -21.55
C ALA A 68 24.68 -10.18 -20.23
N GLN A 69 25.62 -9.74 -19.39
CA GLN A 69 25.92 -10.36 -18.09
C GLN A 69 25.04 -9.78 -16.96
N SER A 70 24.29 -8.72 -17.25
CA SER A 70 23.48 -7.99 -16.28
C SER A 70 22.26 -8.74 -15.78
N LEU A 71 21.86 -9.84 -16.43
CA LEU A 71 20.73 -10.65 -15.95
C LEU A 71 21.14 -11.64 -14.86
N GLY A 72 22.37 -12.18 -14.91
CA GLY A 72 22.84 -13.22 -13.98
C GLY A 72 22.87 -12.73 -12.54
N GLY A 73 23.58 -11.63 -12.28
CA GLY A 73 23.65 -11.05 -10.93
C GLY A 73 22.31 -10.52 -10.43
N LEU A 74 21.36 -10.17 -11.32
CA LEU A 74 20.07 -9.63 -10.88
C LEU A 74 19.22 -10.73 -10.24
N ARG A 75 19.21 -11.92 -10.86
CA ARG A 75 18.50 -13.10 -10.33
C ARG A 75 19.02 -13.52 -8.96
N GLU A 76 20.34 -13.47 -8.76
CA GLU A 76 20.95 -13.76 -7.47
C GLU A 76 20.48 -12.76 -6.40
N GLN A 77 20.51 -11.46 -6.70
CA GLN A 77 20.03 -10.43 -5.77
C GLN A 77 18.54 -10.60 -5.42
N PHE A 78 17.70 -10.96 -6.38
CA PHE A 78 16.29 -11.32 -6.11
C PHE A 78 16.16 -12.54 -5.22
N GLY A 79 16.99 -13.57 -5.43
CA GLY A 79 17.04 -14.75 -4.56
C GLY A 79 17.37 -14.40 -3.11
N GLU A 80 18.31 -13.48 -2.91
CA GLU A 80 18.66 -12.98 -1.56
C GLU A 80 17.50 -12.22 -0.90
N LEU A 81 16.78 -11.37 -1.65
CA LEU A 81 15.58 -10.69 -1.12
C LEU A 81 14.47 -11.70 -0.76
N ALA A 82 14.29 -12.75 -1.55
CA ALA A 82 13.32 -13.81 -1.25
C ALA A 82 13.70 -14.60 0.01
N LYS A 83 15.00 -14.85 0.24
CA LYS A 83 15.49 -15.48 1.49
C LYS A 83 15.20 -14.60 2.69
N LEU A 84 15.47 -13.29 2.61
CA LEU A 84 15.15 -12.33 3.68
C LEU A 84 13.66 -12.32 3.99
N ALA A 85 12.81 -12.29 2.97
CA ALA A 85 11.36 -12.32 3.15
C ALA A 85 10.86 -13.60 3.85
N ASN A 86 11.40 -14.76 3.47
CA ASN A 86 11.06 -16.01 4.13
C ASN A 86 11.56 -16.09 5.57
N GLY A 87 12.80 -15.62 5.82
CA GLY A 87 13.37 -15.57 7.17
C GLY A 87 12.57 -14.66 8.10
N TRP A 88 12.12 -13.50 7.62
CA TRP A 88 11.24 -12.64 8.39
C TRP A 88 9.89 -13.31 8.72
N PHE A 89 9.28 -14.03 7.78
CA PHE A 89 8.07 -14.80 8.10
C PHE A 89 8.32 -15.94 9.11
N ASP A 90 9.52 -16.52 9.13
CA ASP A 90 9.91 -17.49 10.16
C ASP A 90 9.98 -16.82 11.55
N GLU A 91 10.61 -15.65 11.64
CA GLU A 91 10.71 -14.85 12.87
C GLU A 91 9.33 -14.43 13.42
N GLU A 92 8.43 -14.01 12.54
CA GLU A 92 7.04 -13.65 12.89
C GLU A 92 6.13 -14.87 13.15
N GLY A 93 6.65 -16.10 13.03
CA GLY A 93 5.91 -17.32 13.32
C GLY A 93 4.78 -17.63 12.33
N VAL A 94 4.85 -17.12 11.10
CA VAL A 94 3.81 -17.30 10.08
C VAL A 94 3.98 -18.65 9.38
N ALA A 95 2.99 -19.54 9.42
CA ALA A 95 3.08 -20.84 8.74
C ALA A 95 3.25 -20.71 7.21
N ALA A 96 4.02 -21.62 6.59
CA ALA A 96 4.37 -21.57 5.15
C ALA A 96 3.15 -21.43 4.21
N GLY A 97 2.05 -22.14 4.49
CA GLY A 97 0.82 -22.06 3.69
C GLY A 97 0.06 -20.73 3.78
N ARG A 98 0.48 -19.80 4.64
CA ARG A 98 -0.08 -18.46 4.81
C ARG A 98 0.84 -17.35 4.31
N ARG A 99 1.98 -17.68 3.72
CA ARG A 99 2.96 -16.72 3.19
C ARG A 99 2.68 -16.43 1.72
N ASN A 100 2.89 -15.19 1.30
CA ASN A 100 2.89 -14.81 -0.10
C ASN A 100 4.15 -13.95 -0.36
N VAL A 101 5.08 -14.47 -1.15
CA VAL A 101 6.29 -13.73 -1.58
C VAL A 101 6.12 -13.37 -3.04
N ARG A 102 6.20 -12.07 -3.36
CA ARG A 102 6.12 -11.54 -4.73
C ARG A 102 7.48 -10.93 -5.08
N SER A 103 8.07 -11.38 -6.18
CA SER A 103 9.36 -10.92 -6.72
C SER A 103 9.18 -10.33 -8.11
#